data_AF-A0A7S2P7I3-F1
#
_entry.id   AF-A0A7S2P7I3-F1
#
_cell.length_a   1.000
_cell.length_b   1.000
_cell.length_c   1.000
_cell.angle_alpha   90.00
_cell.angle_beta   90.00
_cell.angle_gamma   90.00
#
_symmetry.space_group_name_H-M   'P 1'
#
loop_
_entity.id
_entity.type
_entity.pdbx_description
1 polymer ?
#
loop_
_entity_poly.entity_id
_entity_poly.type
_entity_poly.pdbx_seq_one_letter_code
_entity_poly.pdbx_strand_id
1 'polypeptide(L)'
;KGKGGLGDPIKPQGIDTTADGKWVLATCKEYLLLYNVTHKDGTKGKGTGFQKRFLKNEKPIPLKLKLSSQDLVNFKILDVDFTPARFSVGDSEEQMISTSTGPYLIVWSFTALKKNAAKARFLYKIKKLAENVVGEHFHYNSQKLVVSTKDDVVMQECTPGAVKRRRRRTEYD
;
A
#
# COMPACT_ATOMS: atom_id res chain seq x y z
N LYS A 1 12.12 -20.98 7.66
CA LYS A 1 12.76 -20.11 8.68
C LYS A 1 12.56 -18.65 8.24
N GLY A 2 11.56 -17.95 8.77
CA GLY A 2 11.28 -16.56 8.40
C GLY A 2 12.26 -15.60 9.09
N LYS A 3 13.10 -14.92 8.33
CA LYS A 3 13.95 -13.84 8.84
C LYS A 3 13.07 -12.61 9.06
N GLY A 4 12.67 -12.36 10.30
CA GLY A 4 11.89 -11.19 10.70
C GLY A 4 12.68 -9.86 10.70
N GLY A 5 13.53 -9.64 9.70
CA GLY A 5 14.28 -8.40 9.51
C GLY A 5 13.82 -7.64 8.26
N LEU A 6 14.17 -6.36 8.16
CA LEU A 6 14.01 -5.52 6.96
C LEU A 6 14.93 -5.95 5.78
N GLY A 7 15.36 -7.21 5.75
CA GLY A 7 16.43 -7.73 4.91
C GLY A 7 15.99 -8.69 3.81
N ASP A 8 14.68 -8.86 3.61
CA ASP A 8 14.20 -9.59 2.44
C ASP A 8 14.41 -8.73 1.18
N PRO A 9 14.75 -9.33 0.04
CA PRO A 9 14.98 -8.59 -1.19
C PRO A 9 13.72 -7.85 -1.62
N ILE A 10 13.93 -6.64 -2.16
CA ILE A 10 12.88 -5.92 -2.89
C ILE A 10 12.70 -6.62 -4.24
N LYS A 11 11.45 -6.84 -4.66
CA LYS A 11 11.14 -7.46 -5.96
C LYS A 11 11.66 -6.60 -7.12
N PRO A 12 11.97 -7.19 -8.29
CA PRO A 12 12.21 -6.42 -9.51
C PRO A 12 11.07 -5.43 -9.77
N GLN A 13 11.41 -4.19 -10.09
CA GLN A 13 10.45 -3.08 -10.27
C GLN A 13 9.54 -2.81 -9.04
N GLY A 14 9.91 -3.31 -7.85
CA GLY A 14 9.08 -3.26 -6.65
C GLY A 14 9.15 -1.95 -5.86
N ILE A 15 9.78 -0.90 -6.39
CA ILE A 15 9.83 0.42 -5.76
C ILE A 15 8.85 1.35 -6.49
N ASP A 16 8.10 2.14 -5.72
CA ASP A 16 7.27 3.23 -6.21
C ASP A 16 7.35 4.44 -5.27
N THR A 17 7.05 5.64 -5.77
CA THR A 17 7.12 6.89 -4.99
C THR A 17 5.91 7.77 -5.28
N THR A 18 5.45 8.52 -4.29
CA THR A 18 4.45 9.56 -4.53
C THR A 18 5.04 10.68 -5.39
N ALA A 19 4.20 11.37 -6.16
CA ALA A 19 4.60 12.45 -7.06
C ALA A 19 5.31 13.60 -6.33
N ASP A 20 4.97 13.83 -5.07
CA ASP A 20 5.63 14.83 -4.21
C ASP A 20 6.94 14.35 -3.56
N GLY A 21 7.34 13.10 -3.80
CA GLY A 21 8.56 12.49 -3.27
C GLY A 21 8.58 12.31 -1.74
N LYS A 22 7.44 12.46 -1.04
CA LYS A 22 7.40 12.33 0.43
C LYS A 22 7.29 10.88 0.89
N TRP A 23 6.82 9.97 0.04
CA TRP A 23 6.64 8.57 0.37
C TRP A 23 7.34 7.65 -0.61
N VAL A 24 7.92 6.58 -0.06
CA VAL A 24 8.52 5.48 -0.83
C VAL A 24 7.83 4.19 -0.43
N LEU A 25 7.39 3.44 -1.44
CA LEU A 25 6.83 2.11 -1.31
C LEU A 25 7.84 1.10 -1.84
N ALA A 26 8.12 0.06 -1.07
CA ALA A 26 8.95 -1.06 -1.49
C ALA A 26 8.19 -2.38 -1.31
N THR A 27 8.22 -3.20 -2.35
CA THR A 27 7.51 -4.48 -2.41
C THR A 27 8.50 -5.62 -2.16
N CYS A 28 8.28 -6.36 -1.08
CA CYS A 28 8.91 -7.66 -0.83
C CYS A 28 7.92 -8.78 -1.19
N LYS A 29 8.36 -10.04 -1.13
CA LYS A 29 7.51 -11.20 -1.45
C LYS A 29 6.17 -11.20 -0.70
N GLU A 30 6.20 -11.06 0.63
CA GLU A 30 5.03 -11.26 1.50
C GLU A 30 4.51 -9.99 2.18
N TYR A 31 5.16 -8.85 1.93
CA TYR A 31 4.84 -7.58 2.59
C TYR A 31 5.32 -6.39 1.78
N LEU A 32 4.72 -5.24 2.06
CA LEU A 32 5.18 -3.94 1.57
C LEU A 32 5.82 -3.16 2.73
N LEU A 33 6.80 -2.34 2.41
CA LEU A 33 7.39 -1.35 3.31
C LEU A 33 7.05 0.03 2.79
N LEU A 34 6.30 0.78 3.59
CA LEU A 34 5.92 2.15 3.28
C LEU A 34 6.72 3.11 4.17
N TYR A 35 7.58 3.92 3.55
CA TYR A 35 8.42 4.90 4.21
C TYR A 35 7.85 6.30 4.02
N ASN A 36 7.66 7.04 5.11
CA ASN A 36 7.57 8.50 5.03
C ASN A 36 8.99 9.05 5.07
N VAL A 37 9.47 9.54 3.93
CA VAL A 37 10.83 10.08 3.79
C VAL A 37 10.85 11.60 3.90
N THR A 38 9.87 12.19 4.58
CA THR A 38 9.90 13.61 4.96
C THR A 38 10.76 13.79 6.21
N HIS A 39 11.65 14.78 6.20
CA HIS A 39 12.42 15.14 7.39
C HIS A 39 11.49 15.70 8.48
N LYS A 40 11.68 15.23 9.71
CA LYS A 40 11.03 15.79 10.89
C LYS A 40 11.99 16.81 11.50
N ASP A 41 11.87 18.11 11.17
CA ASP A 41 11.99 19.14 12.21
C ASP A 41 11.77 20.59 11.76
N GLY A 42 10.83 21.23 12.46
CA GLY A 42 11.18 22.21 13.49
C GLY A 42 11.48 23.63 13.03
N THR A 43 12.51 23.86 12.23
CA THR A 43 13.00 25.25 12.07
C THR A 43 13.58 25.63 10.71
N LYS A 44 14.28 24.78 9.95
CA LYS A 44 14.93 25.24 8.70
C LYS A 44 15.08 24.17 7.62
N GLY A 45 13.97 23.60 7.16
CA GLY A 45 13.92 22.89 5.87
C GLY A 45 12.77 21.90 5.72
N LYS A 46 11.78 22.23 4.88
CA LYS A 46 10.82 21.26 4.34
C LYS A 46 11.52 20.48 3.23
N GLY A 47 12.06 19.30 3.53
CA GLY A 47 12.76 18.49 2.53
C GLY A 47 12.51 17.00 2.71
N THR A 48 12.88 16.23 1.69
CA THR A 48 12.73 14.76 1.66
C THR A 48 14.09 14.05 1.71
N GLY A 49 14.07 12.74 1.95
CA GLY A 49 15.24 11.87 1.91
C GLY A 49 15.97 11.86 0.56
N PHE A 50 15.30 12.29 -0.51
CA PHE A 50 15.89 12.46 -1.84
C PHE A 50 16.79 13.69 -1.94
N GLN A 51 16.50 14.73 -1.15
CA GLN A 51 17.24 16.00 -1.18
C GLN A 51 18.36 16.01 -0.14
N LYS A 52 18.09 15.45 1.05
CA LYS A 52 19.05 15.42 2.15
C LYS A 52 19.01 14.05 2.82
N ARG A 53 20.18 13.48 3.10
CA ARG A 53 20.29 12.25 3.88
C ARG A 53 19.78 12.45 5.31
N PHE A 54 19.14 11.41 5.86
CA PHE A 54 18.78 11.36 7.28
C PHE A 54 20.02 11.15 8.15
N LEU A 55 20.08 11.81 9.31
CA LEU A 55 21.02 11.44 10.35
C LEU A 55 20.70 10.04 10.90
N LYS A 56 21.66 9.41 11.58
CA LYS A 56 21.55 8.02 12.05
C LYS A 56 20.29 7.78 12.90
N ASN A 57 19.93 8.76 13.73
CA ASN A 57 18.80 8.77 14.66
C ASN A 57 17.49 9.31 14.05
N GLU A 58 17.52 9.83 12.82
CA GLU A 58 16.37 10.41 12.12
C GLU A 58 15.82 9.50 11.02
N LYS A 59 16.43 8.32 10.83
CA LYS A 59 16.02 7.38 9.78
C LYS A 59 14.54 7.02 9.95
N PRO A 60 13.73 7.15 8.88
CA PRO A 60 12.31 6.84 8.97
C PRO A 60 12.10 5.35 9.22
N ILE A 61 11.21 5.06 10.16
CA ILE A 61 10.79 3.69 10.47
C ILE A 61 9.70 3.30 9.45
N PRO A 62 9.90 2.24 8.64
CA PRO A 62 8.89 1.84 7.68
C PRO A 62 7.65 1.26 8.34
N LEU A 63 6.50 1.55 7.75
CA LEU A 63 5.28 0.83 8.02
C LEU A 63 5.24 -0.46 7.20
N LYS A 64 5.22 -1.60 7.89
CA LYS A 64 5.07 -2.92 7.26
C LYS A 64 3.60 -3.23 7.01
N LEU A 65 3.22 -3.34 5.73
CA LEU A 65 1.89 -3.75 5.29
C LEU A 65 1.93 -5.23 4.90
N LYS A 66 1.04 -6.04 5.45
CA LYS A 66 0.93 -7.47 5.12
C LYS A 66 -0.51 -7.92 5.30
N LEU A 67 -0.87 -9.03 4.68
CA LEU A 67 -2.17 -9.67 4.94
C LEU A 67 -2.21 -10.21 6.37
N SER A 68 -3.39 -10.14 6.99
CA SER A 68 -3.66 -10.71 8.29
C SER A 68 -3.73 -12.24 8.19
N SER A 69 -3.28 -12.96 9.21
CA SER A 69 -3.37 -14.43 9.22
C SER A 69 -4.82 -14.91 9.07
N GLN A 70 -5.78 -14.15 9.61
CA GLN A 70 -7.20 -14.43 9.46
C GLN A 70 -7.63 -14.38 7.98
N ASP A 71 -7.18 -13.36 7.24
CA ASP A 71 -7.52 -13.24 5.82
C ASP A 71 -6.81 -14.29 4.97
N LEU A 72 -5.55 -14.63 5.30
CA LEU A 72 -4.86 -15.74 4.63
C LEU A 72 -5.66 -17.05 4.74
N VAL A 73 -6.20 -17.35 5.92
CA VAL A 73 -7.06 -18.52 6.14
C VAL A 73 -8.40 -18.38 5.41
N ASN A 74 -9.08 -17.23 5.55
CA ASN A 74 -10.38 -16.99 4.93
C ASN A 74 -10.35 -17.12 3.40
N PHE A 75 -9.31 -16.58 2.77
CA PHE A 75 -9.12 -16.63 1.33
C PHE A 75 -8.31 -17.85 0.87
N LYS A 76 -7.89 -18.73 1.79
CA LYS A 76 -7.08 -19.92 1.52
C LYS A 76 -5.81 -19.59 0.72
N ILE A 77 -5.15 -18.47 1.07
CA ILE A 77 -3.89 -18.04 0.48
C ILE A 77 -2.76 -18.76 1.22
N LEU A 78 -2.14 -19.72 0.54
CA LEU A 78 -1.09 -20.57 1.13
C LEU A 78 0.32 -19.98 0.97
N ASP A 79 0.57 -19.28 -0.14
CA ASP A 79 1.81 -18.56 -0.41
C ASP A 79 1.46 -17.15 -0.87
N VAL A 80 2.12 -16.15 -0.26
CA VAL A 80 2.00 -14.75 -0.68
C VAL A 80 3.19 -14.46 -1.57
N ASP A 81 2.93 -14.01 -2.79
CA ASP A 81 3.94 -13.45 -3.67
C ASP A 81 3.37 -12.22 -4.36
N PHE A 82 3.62 -11.06 -3.76
CA PHE A 82 3.04 -9.80 -4.20
C PHE A 82 3.55 -9.37 -5.58
N THR A 83 2.67 -8.91 -6.46
CA THR A 83 3.05 -8.12 -7.64
C THR A 83 3.62 -6.76 -7.19
N PRO A 84 4.45 -6.08 -8.00
CA PRO A 84 4.97 -4.76 -7.66
C PRO A 84 3.86 -3.79 -7.28
N ALA A 85 3.84 -3.34 -6.03
CA ALA A 85 2.80 -2.48 -5.53
C ALA A 85 2.95 -1.05 -6.06
N ARG A 86 1.82 -0.39 -6.32
CA ARG A 86 1.77 0.95 -6.90
C ARG A 86 0.88 1.90 -6.10
N PHE A 87 1.21 3.19 -6.12
CA PHE A 87 0.30 4.25 -5.70
C PHE A 87 -0.74 4.56 -6.79
N SER A 88 -1.93 5.00 -6.38
CA SER A 88 -2.94 5.52 -7.30
C SER A 88 -2.46 6.78 -8.01
N VAL A 89 -2.72 6.92 -9.31
CA VAL A 89 -2.26 8.07 -10.11
C VAL A 89 -3.41 9.00 -10.51
N GLY A 90 -3.16 10.31 -10.54
CA GLY A 90 -4.13 11.34 -10.90
C GLY A 90 -3.58 12.75 -10.67
N ASP A 91 -4.45 13.77 -10.80
CA ASP A 91 -4.10 15.17 -10.53
C ASP A 91 -3.98 15.50 -9.03
N SER A 92 -4.68 14.72 -8.20
CA SER A 92 -4.68 14.89 -6.75
C SER A 92 -3.63 13.99 -6.09
N GLU A 93 -3.31 14.28 -4.82
CA GLU A 93 -2.46 13.40 -4.02
C GLU A 93 -2.95 11.94 -4.09
N GLU A 94 -2.03 11.00 -4.03
CA GLU A 94 -2.36 9.58 -4.08
C GLU A 94 -3.21 9.17 -2.87
N GLN A 95 -4.21 8.32 -3.12
CA GLN A 95 -5.23 7.93 -2.14
C GLN A 95 -5.24 6.44 -1.84
N MET A 96 -4.67 5.60 -2.72
CA MET A 96 -4.68 4.15 -2.62
C MET A 96 -3.31 3.55 -2.94
N ILE A 97 -3.10 2.33 -2.45
CA ILE A 97 -2.01 1.45 -2.87
C ILE A 97 -2.62 0.13 -3.32
N SER A 98 -2.22 -0.38 -4.48
CA SER A 98 -2.61 -1.71 -4.97
C SER A 98 -1.43 -2.67 -5.02
N THR A 99 -1.71 -3.94 -4.79
CA THR A 99 -0.85 -5.09 -5.14
C THR A 99 -1.77 -6.29 -5.42
N SER A 100 -1.23 -7.39 -5.91
CA SER A 100 -1.94 -8.65 -6.10
C SER A 100 -1.10 -9.84 -5.63
N THR A 101 -1.74 -10.95 -5.25
CA THR A 101 -1.07 -12.26 -5.05
C THR A 101 -1.94 -13.36 -5.62
N GLY A 102 -1.41 -14.14 -6.58
CA GLY A 102 -2.22 -15.10 -7.33
C GLY A 102 -3.48 -14.43 -7.92
N PRO A 103 -4.70 -14.93 -7.66
CA PRO A 103 -5.94 -14.34 -8.19
C PRO A 103 -6.53 -13.25 -7.29
N TYR A 104 -5.80 -12.80 -6.27
CA TYR A 104 -6.30 -11.86 -5.26
C TYR A 104 -5.72 -10.48 -5.48
N LEU A 105 -6.60 -9.52 -5.80
CA LEU A 105 -6.29 -8.10 -5.88
C LEU A 105 -6.46 -7.47 -4.50
N ILE A 106 -5.45 -6.75 -4.01
CA ILE A 106 -5.43 -6.14 -2.68
C ILE A 106 -5.27 -4.62 -2.80
N VAL A 107 -6.15 -3.87 -2.13
CA VAL A 107 -6.13 -2.41 -2.16
C VAL A 107 -6.17 -1.83 -0.75
N TRP A 108 -5.11 -1.11 -0.36
CA TRP A 108 -5.04 -0.34 0.88
C TRP A 108 -5.55 1.09 0.69
N SER A 109 -6.14 1.65 1.74
CA SER A 109 -6.39 3.10 1.83
C SER A 109 -5.12 3.84 2.24
N PHE A 110 -4.43 4.44 1.29
CA PHE A 110 -3.23 5.24 1.60
C PHE A 110 -3.59 6.48 2.43
N THR A 111 -4.77 7.06 2.23
CA THR A 111 -5.25 8.16 3.08
C THR A 111 -5.49 7.76 4.53
N ALA A 112 -5.97 6.54 4.79
CA ALA A 112 -6.07 6.04 6.16
C ALA A 112 -4.68 5.75 6.75
N LEU A 113 -3.75 5.22 5.94
CA LEU A 113 -2.37 4.97 6.35
C LEU A 113 -1.64 6.26 6.77
N LYS A 114 -1.79 7.34 5.98
CA LYS A 114 -1.27 8.67 6.31
C LYS A 114 -1.79 9.20 7.66
N LYS A 115 -3.06 8.90 7.99
CA LYS A 115 -3.73 9.41 9.21
C LYS A 115 -3.45 8.58 10.46
N ASN A 116 -3.50 7.25 10.36
CA ASN A 116 -3.29 6.36 11.49
C ASN A 116 -2.70 5.02 11.02
N ALA A 117 -1.39 5.01 10.81
CA ALA A 117 -0.64 3.85 10.34
C ALA A 117 -0.89 2.58 11.16
N ALA A 118 -0.92 2.68 12.50
CA ALA A 118 -1.04 1.53 13.40
C ALA A 118 -2.37 0.77 13.22
N LYS A 119 -3.47 1.52 13.04
CA LYS A 119 -4.81 0.96 12.81
C LYS A 119 -5.04 0.64 11.33
N ALA A 120 -4.56 1.49 10.42
CA ALA A 120 -4.84 1.40 9.00
C ALA A 120 -4.02 0.35 8.25
N ARG A 121 -2.92 -0.16 8.83
CA ARG A 121 -2.10 -1.22 8.20
C ARG A 121 -2.87 -2.52 7.88
N PHE A 122 -3.98 -2.76 8.59
CA PHE A 122 -4.88 -3.89 8.35
C PHE A 122 -6.18 -3.49 7.62
N LEU A 123 -6.28 -2.24 7.15
CA LEU A 123 -7.43 -1.74 6.40
C LEU A 123 -7.14 -1.83 4.90
N TYR A 124 -7.38 -3.01 4.35
CA TYR A 124 -7.37 -3.26 2.92
C TYR A 124 -8.65 -4.00 2.52
N LYS A 125 -8.91 -4.05 1.21
CA LYS A 125 -9.88 -4.99 0.64
C LYS A 125 -9.16 -6.01 -0.22
N ILE A 126 -9.64 -7.24 -0.17
CA ILE A 126 -9.24 -8.33 -1.07
C ILE A 126 -10.40 -8.57 -2.03
N LYS A 127 -10.12 -8.59 -3.33
CA LYS A 127 -11.06 -8.98 -4.39
C LYS A 127 -10.48 -10.20 -5.09
N LYS A 128 -11.26 -11.28 -5.14
CA LYS A 128 -10.90 -12.49 -5.91
C LYS A 128 -11.28 -12.29 -7.37
N LEU A 129 -10.35 -12.59 -8.27
CA LEU A 129 -10.55 -12.61 -9.72
C LEU A 129 -10.59 -14.05 -10.23
N ALA A 130 -10.97 -14.22 -11.50
CA ALA A 130 -11.08 -15.53 -12.13
C ALA A 130 -9.71 -16.19 -12.35
N GLU A 131 -8.70 -15.38 -12.67
CA GLU A 131 -7.36 -15.83 -13.00
C GLU A 131 -6.30 -15.14 -12.14
N ASN A 132 -5.07 -15.68 -12.19
CA ASN A 132 -3.93 -15.09 -11.54
C ASN A 132 -3.55 -13.76 -12.19
N VAL A 133 -3.32 -12.76 -11.35
CA VAL A 133 -2.85 -11.44 -11.77
C VAL A 133 -1.36 -11.50 -12.05
N VAL A 134 -0.98 -11.03 -13.24
CA VAL A 134 0.42 -10.86 -13.64
C VAL A 134 0.88 -9.43 -13.34
N GLY A 135 -0.04 -8.46 -13.43
CA GLY A 135 0.21 -7.09 -13.01
C GLY A 135 -1.06 -6.26 -12.98
N GLU A 136 -0.97 -5.10 -12.31
CA GLU A 136 -2.07 -4.16 -12.22
C GLU A 136 -1.55 -2.72 -12.25
N HIS A 137 -2.30 -1.83 -12.89
CA HIS A 137 -1.98 -0.41 -12.97
C HIS A 137 -3.23 0.43 -12.74
N PHE A 138 -3.07 1.56 -12.04
CA PHE A 138 -4.16 2.49 -11.83
C PHE A 138 -4.55 3.18 -13.12
N HIS A 139 -5.86 3.19 -13.41
CA HIS A 139 -6.40 4.06 -14.43
C HIS A 139 -6.42 5.49 -13.92
N TYR A 140 -5.86 6.39 -14.72
CA TYR A 140 -5.60 7.78 -14.33
C TYR A 140 -6.87 8.50 -13.86
N ASN A 141 -6.73 9.24 -12.76
CA ASN A 141 -7.78 10.05 -12.18
C ASN A 141 -9.10 9.29 -11.91
N SER A 142 -8.99 8.02 -11.54
CA SER A 142 -10.14 7.16 -11.27
C SER A 142 -9.89 6.18 -10.12
N GLN A 143 -10.95 5.49 -9.69
CA GLN A 143 -10.88 4.41 -8.71
C GLN A 143 -10.91 3.03 -9.40
N LYS A 144 -10.24 2.89 -10.54
CA LYS A 144 -10.19 1.65 -11.31
C LYS A 144 -8.75 1.18 -11.52
N LEU A 145 -8.56 -0.13 -11.55
CA LEU A 145 -7.32 -0.79 -11.94
C LEU A 145 -7.53 -1.46 -13.30
N VAL A 146 -6.56 -1.30 -14.19
CA VAL A 146 -6.38 -2.16 -15.35
C VAL A 146 -5.55 -3.35 -14.86
N VAL A 147 -6.17 -4.53 -14.83
CA VAL A 147 -5.58 -5.77 -14.31
C VAL A 147 -5.29 -6.69 -15.47
N SER A 148 -4.04 -7.13 -15.57
CA SER A 148 -3.59 -8.05 -16.61
C SER A 148 -3.41 -9.44 -16.00
N THR A 149 -4.03 -10.43 -16.62
CA THR A 149 -3.81 -11.85 -16.32
C THR A 149 -2.90 -12.42 -17.41
N LYS A 150 -2.75 -13.75 -17.44
CA LYS A 150 -1.98 -14.39 -18.50
C LYS A 150 -2.65 -14.25 -19.87
N ASP A 151 -3.97 -14.36 -19.89
CA ASP A 151 -4.74 -14.54 -21.12
C ASP A 151 -5.74 -13.37 -21.38
N ASP A 152 -5.90 -12.42 -20.44
CA ASP A 152 -6.85 -11.30 -20.57
C ASP A 152 -6.39 -10.01 -19.86
N VAL A 153 -7.06 -8.89 -20.18
CA VAL A 153 -6.93 -7.59 -19.51
C VAL A 153 -8.31 -7.05 -19.15
N VAL A 154 -8.56 -6.92 -17.85
CA VAL A 154 -9.87 -6.52 -17.31
C VAL A 154 -9.78 -5.24 -16.49
N MET A 155 -10.84 -4.43 -16.52
CA MET A 155 -10.96 -3.27 -15.66
C MET A 155 -11.67 -3.64 -14.36
N GLN A 156 -11.09 -3.26 -13.23
CA GLN A 156 -11.61 -3.57 -11.89
C GLN A 156 -11.82 -2.31 -11.08
N GLU A 157 -13.05 -2.09 -10.59
CA GLU A 157 -13.29 -1.06 -9.59
C GLU A 157 -12.63 -1.40 -8.27
N CYS A 158 -11.99 -0.40 -7.68
CA CYS A 158 -11.21 -0.51 -6.47
C CYS A 158 -11.84 0.35 -5.39
N THR A 159 -12.28 -0.30 -4.32
CA THR A 159 -12.72 0.41 -3.12
C THR A 159 -11.75 0.09 -2.00
N PRO A 160 -10.99 1.08 -1.50
CA PRO A 160 -10.00 0.81 -0.47
C PRO A 160 -10.67 0.45 0.86
N GLY A 161 -9.92 -0.18 1.77
CA GLY A 161 -10.39 -0.47 3.12
C GLY A 161 -10.78 0.82 3.85
N ALA A 162 -12.04 0.94 4.28
CA ALA A 162 -12.53 2.15 4.94
C ALA A 162 -12.47 2.02 6.47
N VAL A 163 -12.10 3.11 7.16
CA VAL A 163 -12.30 3.22 8.60
C VAL A 163 -13.81 3.41 8.84
N LYS A 164 -14.46 2.49 9.56
CA LYS A 164 -15.85 2.70 10.03
C LYS A 164 -15.90 4.00 10.85
N ARG A 165 -16.56 5.04 10.32
CA ARG A 165 -16.86 6.26 11.07
C ARG A 165 -17.85 5.89 12.16
N ARG A 166 -17.46 6.01 13.44
CA ARG A 166 -18.42 5.96 14.56
C ARG A 166 -19.42 7.10 14.34
N ARG A 167 -20.69 6.80 14.07
CA ARG A 167 -21.76 7.79 14.12
C ARG A 167 -21.83 8.27 15.57
N ARG A 168 -21.56 9.56 15.83
CA ARG A 168 -21.93 10.18 17.10
C ARG A 168 -23.46 10.18 17.14
N ARG A 169 -24.04 9.45 18.08
CA ARG A 169 -25.45 9.54 18.41
C ARG A 169 -25.60 10.90 19.10
N THR A 170 -26.13 11.89 18.40
CA THR A 170 -26.64 13.11 19.05
C THR A 170 -27.95 12.72 19.69
N GLU A 171 -27.89 12.47 20.98
CA GLU A 171 -29.03 12.47 21.88
C GLU A 171 -29.45 13.94 22.02
N TYR A 172 -30.66 14.26 21.58
CA TYR A 172 -31.29 15.56 21.83
C TYR A 172 -32.14 15.37 23.08
N ASP A 173 -31.83 16.17 24.11
CA ASP A 173 -32.72 16.44 25.25
C ASP A 173 -33.92 17.29 24.81
#